data_AF-A0A9D6HKA1-F1
#
_entry.id   AF-A0A9D6HKA1-F1
#
_cell.length_a   1.000
_cell.length_b   1.000
_cell.length_c   1.000
_cell.angle_alpha   90.00
_cell.angle_beta   90.00
_cell.angle_gamma   90.00
#
_symmetry.space_group_name_H-M   'P 1'
#
loop_
_entity.id
_entity.type
_entity.pdbx_description
1 polymer ?
#
loop_
_entity_poly.entity_id
_entity_poly.type
_entity_poly.pdbx_seq_one_letter_code
_entity_poly.pdbx_strand_id
1 'polypeptide(L)'
;MTVTPDDAPFDHAAWQTMLDAADLPDATAWIGVLGRVDFAARHGRLLLWRRDAAGVRITTRAYDGVAGDDVALLLVVADAAVTQLLASGLERIPALVRDGTLHPYMLMTLDGLEDAGLADFVEDMGLVFPKH
;
A
#
# COMPACT_ATOMS: atom_id res chain seq x y z
N MET A 1 -20.21 20.81 3.61
CA MET A 1 -19.38 19.80 2.92
C MET A 1 -19.26 18.64 3.88
N THR A 2 -20.19 17.70 3.79
CA THR A 2 -20.26 16.53 4.69
C THR A 2 -19.19 15.55 4.24
N VAL A 3 -18.11 15.46 5.01
CA VAL A 3 -17.18 14.33 4.93
C VAL A 3 -18.02 13.10 5.29
N THR A 4 -18.30 12.27 4.30
CA THR A 4 -18.95 10.98 4.54
C THR A 4 -17.99 10.16 5.41
N PRO A 5 -18.43 9.55 6.52
CA PRO A 5 -17.56 8.79 7.43
C PRO A 5 -16.82 7.61 6.76
N ASP A 6 -17.19 7.28 5.51
CA ASP A 6 -16.56 6.30 4.62
C ASP A 6 -15.22 6.76 3.99
N ASP A 7 -14.89 8.06 4.00
CA ASP A 7 -13.66 8.58 3.35
C ASP A 7 -12.48 8.75 4.33
N ALA A 8 -12.71 8.53 5.63
CA ALA A 8 -11.71 8.73 6.69
C ALA A 8 -10.42 7.88 6.58
N PRO A 9 -10.43 6.61 6.13
CA PRO A 9 -9.19 5.80 6.08
C PRO A 9 -8.24 6.19 4.93
N PHE A 10 -8.71 6.95 3.94
CA PHE A 10 -7.90 7.37 2.78
C PHE A 10 -7.57 8.87 2.80
N ASP A 11 -7.48 9.46 3.99
CA ASP A 11 -7.01 10.84 4.17
C ASP A 11 -5.58 11.00 3.62
N HIS A 12 -5.47 11.66 2.47
CA HIS A 12 -4.23 11.91 1.77
C HIS A 12 -3.19 12.62 2.65
N ALA A 13 -3.61 13.54 3.52
CA ALA A 13 -2.69 14.29 4.39
C ALA A 13 -2.13 13.43 5.52
N ALA A 14 -2.95 12.52 6.07
CA ALA A 14 -2.49 11.56 7.08
C ALA A 14 -1.48 10.58 6.48
N TRP A 15 -1.76 10.07 5.28
CA TRP A 15 -0.83 9.22 4.54
C TRP A 15 0.48 9.94 4.19
N GLN A 16 0.40 11.19 3.73
CA GLN A 16 1.57 12.01 3.43
C GLN A 16 2.45 12.18 4.66
N THR A 17 1.86 12.55 5.79
CA THR A 17 2.60 12.74 7.06
C THR A 17 3.29 11.47 7.51
N MET A 18 2.60 10.32 7.44
CA MET A 18 3.16 9.02 7.83
C MET A 18 4.29 8.58 6.90
N LEU A 19 4.11 8.73 5.59
CA LEU A 19 5.10 8.31 4.60
C LEU A 19 6.33 9.23 4.55
N ASP A 20 6.17 10.53 4.81
CA ASP A 20 7.31 11.46 4.90
C ASP A 20 8.20 11.17 6.12
N ALA A 21 7.63 10.58 7.18
CA ALA A 21 8.37 10.14 8.36
C ALA A 21 9.00 8.75 8.20
N ALA A 22 8.58 7.98 7.19
CA ALA A 22 9.06 6.62 6.93
C ALA A 22 10.36 6.64 6.12
N ASP A 23 11.26 5.70 6.43
CA ASP A 23 12.44 5.43 5.61
C ASP A 23 12.04 4.53 4.44
N LEU A 24 11.69 5.18 3.33
CA LEU A 24 11.20 4.52 2.11
C LEU A 24 12.32 4.49 1.07
N PRO A 25 12.48 3.37 0.33
CA PRO A 25 13.35 3.37 -0.83
C PRO A 25 12.77 4.22 -1.96
N ASP A 26 13.64 4.77 -2.80
CA ASP A 26 13.23 5.32 -4.08
C ASP A 26 12.72 4.19 -4.98
N ALA A 27 11.54 4.38 -5.57
CA ALA A 27 10.86 3.36 -6.35
C ALA A 27 10.24 3.93 -7.63
N THR A 28 10.33 3.16 -8.71
CA THR A 28 9.70 3.53 -9.99
C THR A 28 8.24 3.05 -10.07
N ALA A 29 7.93 1.94 -9.39
CA ALA A 29 6.59 1.35 -9.31
C ALA A 29 5.79 1.87 -8.10
N TRP A 30 4.47 1.72 -8.17
CA TRP A 30 3.56 2.12 -7.10
C TRP A 30 3.29 0.99 -6.12
N ILE A 31 3.05 1.36 -4.86
CA ILE A 31 2.47 0.49 -3.85
C ILE A 31 1.04 0.94 -3.60
N GLY A 32 0.11 0.00 -3.74
CA GLY A 32 -1.32 0.24 -3.58
C GLY A 32 -1.83 -0.17 -2.21
N VAL A 33 -2.80 0.57 -1.70
CA VAL A 33 -3.54 0.27 -0.47
C VAL A 33 -5.03 0.31 -0.79
N LEU A 34 -5.72 -0.77 -0.46
CA LEU A 34 -7.12 -0.96 -0.76
C LEU A 34 -7.87 -1.56 0.41
N GLY A 35 -9.09 -1.08 0.66
CA GLY A 35 -9.96 -1.64 1.67
C GLY A 35 -10.36 -3.08 1.33
N ARG A 36 -10.43 -3.96 2.33
CA ARG A 36 -10.81 -5.37 2.15
C ARG A 36 -12.21 -5.52 1.53
N VAL A 37 -13.13 -4.64 1.88
CA VAL A 37 -14.50 -4.62 1.32
C VAL A 37 -14.46 -4.31 -0.18
N ASP A 38 -13.73 -3.27 -0.57
CA ASP A 38 -13.56 -2.87 -1.97
C ASP A 38 -12.86 -3.94 -2.81
N PHE A 39 -11.84 -4.58 -2.24
CA PHE A 39 -11.15 -5.70 -2.89
C PHE A 39 -12.11 -6.86 -3.17
N ALA A 40 -12.93 -7.25 -2.19
CA ALA A 40 -13.92 -8.32 -2.35
C ALA A 40 -15.03 -7.94 -3.35
N ALA A 41 -15.45 -6.68 -3.36
CA ALA A 41 -16.43 -6.14 -4.30
C ALA A 41 -15.86 -5.96 -5.72
N ARG A 42 -14.53 -6.02 -5.88
CA ARG A 42 -13.80 -5.67 -7.11
C ARG A 42 -14.09 -4.26 -7.60
N HIS A 43 -14.48 -3.37 -6.70
CA HIS A 43 -14.77 -1.97 -7.01
C HIS A 43 -14.48 -1.11 -5.79
N GLY A 44 -13.88 0.06 -5.97
CA GLY A 44 -13.62 1.01 -4.89
C GLY A 44 -12.52 2.01 -5.21
N ARG A 45 -11.82 2.49 -4.18
CA ARG A 45 -10.74 3.46 -4.32
C ARG A 45 -9.40 2.85 -3.90
N LEU A 46 -8.44 2.92 -4.81
CA LEU A 46 -7.06 2.52 -4.57
C LEU A 46 -6.22 3.75 -4.24
N LEU A 47 -5.60 3.77 -3.06
CA LEU A 47 -4.58 4.76 -2.73
C LEU A 47 -3.23 4.20 -3.18
N LEU A 48 -2.50 4.99 -3.97
CA LEU A 48 -1.21 4.62 -4.52
C LEU A 48 -0.16 5.56 -3.96
N TRP A 49 0.96 5.00 -3.52
CA TRP A 49 2.10 5.80 -3.11
C TRP A 49 3.41 5.20 -3.62
N ARG A 50 4.40 6.07 -3.78
CA ARG A 50 5.80 5.72 -4.05
C ARG A 50 6.68 6.88 -3.58
N ARG A 51 7.97 6.63 -3.42
CA ARG A 51 8.95 7.70 -3.21
C ARG A 51 9.83 7.80 -4.45
N ASP A 52 10.07 9.03 -4.90
CA ASP A 52 11.05 9.32 -5.95
C ASP A 52 12.03 10.40 -5.47
N ALA A 53 12.96 10.80 -6.32
CA ALA A 53 13.97 11.81 -6.00
C ALA A 53 13.39 13.18 -5.56
N ALA A 54 12.11 13.45 -5.86
CA ALA A 54 11.42 14.66 -5.41
C ALA A 54 10.62 14.47 -4.11
N GLY A 55 10.63 13.27 -3.53
CA GLY A 55 9.96 12.92 -2.28
C GLY A 55 8.82 11.92 -2.48
N VAL A 56 7.97 11.81 -1.46
CA VAL A 56 6.80 10.93 -1.48
C VAL A 56 5.75 11.47 -2.42
N ARG A 57 5.22 10.60 -3.27
CA ARG A 57 4.09 10.85 -4.17
C ARG A 57 2.93 9.99 -3.74
N ILE A 58 1.75 10.60 -3.61
CA ILE A 58 0.52 9.89 -3.29
C ILE A 58 -0.55 10.32 -4.28
N THR A 59 -1.26 9.36 -4.84
CA THR A 59 -2.39 9.57 -5.73
C THR A 59 -3.50 8.56 -5.42
N THR A 60 -4.69 8.79 -5.95
CA THR A 60 -5.82 7.86 -5.83
C THR A 60 -6.35 7.52 -7.21
N ARG A 61 -6.75 6.26 -7.40
CA ARG A 61 -7.36 5.77 -8.64
C ARG A 61 -8.62 4.97 -8.31
N ALA A 62 -9.56 4.95 -9.26
CA ALA A 62 -10.65 3.99 -9.19
C ALA A 62 -10.09 2.58 -9.35
N TYR A 63 -10.59 1.65 -8.55
CA TYR A 63 -10.29 0.23 -8.66
C TYR A 63 -11.51 -0.46 -9.23
N ASP A 64 -11.34 -1.20 -10.33
CA ASP A 64 -12.39 -2.00 -10.98
C ASP A 64 -11.98 -3.48 -11.09
N GLY A 65 -11.25 -3.95 -10.07
CA GLY A 65 -10.73 -5.32 -10.02
C GLY A 65 -9.33 -5.50 -10.59
N VAL A 66 -8.68 -4.40 -11.01
CA VAL A 66 -7.29 -4.36 -11.49
C VAL A 66 -6.60 -3.13 -10.89
N ALA A 67 -5.38 -3.33 -10.38
CA ALA A 67 -4.59 -2.24 -9.76
C ALA A 67 -3.81 -1.41 -10.80
N GLY A 68 -3.47 -2.02 -11.94
CA GLY A 68 -2.62 -1.45 -12.98
C GLY A 68 -1.24 -2.12 -13.03
N ASP A 69 -0.64 -2.15 -14.22
CA ASP A 69 0.67 -2.78 -14.45
C ASP A 69 1.84 -1.99 -13.85
N ASP A 70 1.59 -0.75 -13.43
CA ASP A 70 2.54 0.12 -12.74
C ASP A 70 2.53 -0.07 -11.22
N VAL A 71 1.68 -0.97 -10.70
CA VAL A 71 1.60 -1.29 -9.27
C VAL A 71 2.36 -2.57 -8.99
N ALA A 72 3.38 -2.48 -8.14
CA ALA A 72 4.23 -3.60 -7.76
C ALA A 72 3.62 -4.48 -6.66
N LEU A 73 2.96 -3.83 -5.70
CA LEU A 73 2.45 -4.46 -4.49
C LEU A 73 1.08 -3.86 -4.14
N LEU A 74 0.12 -4.70 -3.80
CA LEU A 74 -1.19 -4.31 -3.32
C LEU A 74 -1.39 -4.77 -1.87
N LEU A 75 -1.57 -3.82 -0.96
CA LEU A 75 -1.86 -4.04 0.46
C LEU A 75 -3.37 -3.97 0.69
N VAL A 76 -4.00 -5.13 0.89
CA VAL A 76 -5.44 -5.23 1.17
C VAL A 76 -5.66 -5.19 2.68
N VAL A 77 -6.23 -4.10 3.17
CA VAL A 77 -6.30 -3.77 4.60
C VAL A 77 -7.74 -3.78 5.10
N ALA A 78 -7.93 -4.32 6.31
CA ALA A 78 -9.18 -4.09 7.05
C ALA A 78 -9.25 -2.63 7.51
N ASP A 79 -10.45 -2.06 7.57
CA ASP A 79 -10.65 -0.64 7.89
C ASP A 79 -9.95 -0.20 9.18
N ALA A 80 -10.16 -0.95 10.28
CA ALA A 80 -9.51 -0.71 11.56
C ALA A 80 -7.98 -0.88 11.55
N ALA A 81 -7.41 -1.56 10.54
CA ALA A 81 -5.96 -1.70 10.38
C ALA A 81 -5.36 -0.45 9.72
N VAL A 82 -6.13 0.31 8.94
CA VAL A 82 -5.67 1.56 8.32
C VAL A 82 -5.33 2.59 9.38
N THR A 83 -6.21 2.76 10.38
CA THR A 83 -5.95 3.67 11.50
C THR A 83 -4.68 3.30 12.26
N GLN A 84 -4.43 2.00 12.47
CA GLN A 84 -3.21 1.51 13.11
C GLN A 84 -1.97 1.81 12.27
N LEU A 85 -2.06 1.61 10.95
CA LEU A 85 -0.96 1.89 10.02
C LEU A 85 -0.62 3.39 9.96
N LEU A 86 -1.64 4.25 9.94
CA LEU A 86 -1.44 5.70 9.99
C LEU A 86 -0.85 6.17 11.32
N ALA A 87 -1.19 5.52 12.44
CA ALA A 87 -0.70 5.89 13.76
C ALA A 87 0.70 5.35 14.08
N SER A 88 1.06 4.18 13.55
CA SER A 88 2.30 3.48 13.89
C SER A 88 3.29 3.37 12.72
N GLY A 89 2.92 3.79 11.52
CA GLY A 89 3.79 3.71 10.34
C GLY A 89 3.92 2.30 9.76
N LEU A 90 4.75 2.19 8.72
CA LEU A 90 4.91 0.97 7.91
C LEU A 90 5.54 -0.20 8.66
N GLU A 91 6.30 0.07 9.72
CA GLU A 91 6.84 -0.94 10.65
C GLU A 91 5.75 -1.83 11.28
N ARG A 92 4.49 -1.38 11.26
CA ARG A 92 3.35 -2.15 11.76
C ARG A 92 2.89 -3.24 10.78
N ILE A 93 3.27 -3.16 9.50
CA ILE A 93 2.84 -4.09 8.44
C ILE A 93 3.08 -5.55 8.83
N PRO A 94 4.27 -6.00 9.26
CA PRO A 94 4.50 -7.40 9.60
C PRO A 94 3.55 -7.94 10.68
N ALA A 95 3.18 -7.12 11.66
CA ALA A 95 2.21 -7.50 12.69
C ALA A 95 0.80 -7.63 12.10
N LEU A 96 0.37 -6.68 11.26
CA LEU A 96 -0.95 -6.72 10.62
C LEU A 96 -1.10 -7.90 9.64
N VAL A 97 0.00 -8.29 8.98
CA VAL A 97 0.06 -9.51 8.15
C VAL A 97 -0.14 -10.75 9.01
N ARG A 98 0.61 -10.87 10.12
CA ARG A 98 0.49 -12.01 11.05
C ARG A 98 -0.90 -12.12 11.66
N ASP A 99 -1.53 -10.99 11.96
CA ASP A 99 -2.89 -10.91 12.51
C ASP A 99 -3.99 -11.12 11.45
N GLY A 100 -3.62 -11.25 10.16
CA GLY A 100 -4.57 -11.42 9.06
C GLY A 100 -5.45 -10.19 8.82
N THR A 101 -5.02 -9.00 9.27
CA THR A 101 -5.74 -7.73 9.08
C THR A 101 -5.23 -6.95 7.87
N LEU A 102 -4.01 -7.25 7.42
CA LEU A 102 -3.42 -6.80 6.16
C LEU A 102 -3.02 -8.02 5.32
N HIS A 103 -3.36 -8.01 4.03
CA HIS A 103 -2.96 -9.05 3.08
C HIS A 103 -2.18 -8.42 1.92
N PRO A 104 -0.90 -8.73 1.78
CA PRO A 104 -0.06 -8.23 0.69
C PRO A 104 -0.18 -9.14 -0.54
N TYR A 105 -0.32 -8.55 -1.71
CA TYR A 105 -0.35 -9.23 -3.01
C TYR A 105 0.73 -8.64 -3.90
N MET A 106 1.74 -9.44 -4.22
CA MET A 106 2.76 -9.07 -5.21
C MET A 106 2.17 -9.17 -6.60
N LEU A 107 2.26 -8.08 -7.36
CA LEU A 107 1.76 -7.98 -8.73
C LEU A 107 2.90 -7.96 -9.75
N MET A 108 4.13 -7.66 -9.32
CA MET A 108 5.35 -7.80 -10.11
C MET A 108 6.15 -9.04 -9.69
N THR A 109 7.00 -9.51 -10.61
CA THR A 109 8.01 -10.55 -10.34
C THR A 109 9.11 -10.00 -9.43
N LEU A 110 9.94 -10.89 -8.87
CA LEU A 110 11.12 -10.48 -8.11
C LEU A 110 12.04 -9.57 -8.93
N ASP A 111 12.40 -9.97 -10.15
CA ASP A 111 13.22 -9.15 -11.06
C ASP A 111 12.58 -7.76 -11.29
N GLY A 112 11.25 -7.70 -11.44
CA GLY A 112 10.53 -6.44 -11.60
C GLY A 112 10.54 -5.58 -10.33
N LEU A 113 10.56 -6.19 -9.15
CA LEU A 113 10.72 -5.48 -7.87
C LEU A 113 12.15 -4.97 -7.68
N GLU A 114 13.16 -5.74 -8.08
CA GLU A 114 14.56 -5.32 -8.08
C GLU A 114 14.77 -4.11 -9.01
N ASP A 115 14.29 -4.21 -10.25
CA ASP A 115 14.31 -3.12 -11.23
C ASP A 115 13.54 -1.87 -10.73
N ALA A 116 12.49 -2.10 -9.93
CA ALA A 116 11.70 -1.03 -9.33
C ALA A 116 12.28 -0.46 -8.04
N GLY A 117 13.36 -1.01 -7.47
CA GLY A 117 13.94 -0.58 -6.20
C GLY A 117 13.13 -0.98 -4.95
N LEU A 118 12.27 -2.01 -5.06
CA LEU A 118 11.35 -2.43 -4.01
C LEU A 118 11.65 -3.80 -3.39
N ALA A 119 12.64 -4.55 -3.90
CA ALA A 119 12.93 -5.92 -3.44
C ALA A 119 13.25 -5.98 -1.94
N ASP A 120 14.20 -5.19 -1.46
CA ASP A 120 14.60 -5.15 -0.05
C ASP A 120 13.43 -4.72 0.85
N PHE A 121 12.64 -3.73 0.41
CA PHE A 121 11.48 -3.26 1.16
C PHE A 121 10.40 -4.34 1.32
N VAL A 122 10.17 -5.13 0.27
CA VAL A 122 9.24 -6.27 0.32
C VAL A 122 9.75 -7.35 1.26
N GLU A 123 11.05 -7.64 1.25
CA GLU A 123 11.67 -8.59 2.17
C GLU A 123 11.56 -8.14 3.63
N ASP A 124 11.84 -6.86 3.92
CA ASP A 124 11.76 -6.28 5.26
C ASP A 124 10.35 -6.31 5.86
N MET A 125 9.31 -6.22 5.01
CA MET A 125 7.93 -6.40 5.43
C MET A 125 7.58 -7.85 5.83
N GLY A 126 8.55 -8.77 5.73
CA GLY A 126 8.38 -10.20 6.01
C GLY A 126 7.53 -10.90 4.94
N LEU A 127 7.49 -10.34 3.73
CA LEU A 127 6.75 -10.91 2.63
C LEU A 127 7.62 -11.96 1.95
N VAL A 128 7.20 -13.21 2.06
CA VAL A 128 7.93 -14.31 1.43
C VAL A 128 7.54 -14.38 -0.03
N PHE A 129 8.53 -14.26 -0.91
CA PHE A 129 8.35 -14.52 -2.34
C PHE A 129 7.82 -15.95 -2.54
N PRO A 130 6.64 -16.16 -3.16
CA PRO A 130 6.28 -17.47 -3.62
C PRO A 130 7.31 -17.88 -4.69
N LYS A 131 8.07 -18.94 -4.40
CA LYS A 131 8.92 -19.59 -5.40
C LYS A 131 7.99 -20.15 -6.48
N HIS A 132 7.89 -19.48 -7.62
CA HIS A 132 7.26 -20.02 -8.83
C HIS A 132 8.35 -20.48 -9.80
#